data_AF-A0A7X5F6R1-F1
#
_entry.id   AF-A0A7X5F6R1-F1
#
_cell.length_a   1.000
_cell.length_b   1.000
_cell.length_c   1.000
_cell.angle_alpha   90.00
_cell.angle_beta   90.00
_cell.angle_gamma   90.00
#
_symmetry.space_group_name_H-M   'P 1'
#
loop_
_entity.id
_entity.type
_entity.pdbx_description
1 polymer ?
#
loop_
_entity_poly.entity_id
_entity_poly.type
_entity_poly.pdbx_seq_one_letter_code
_entity_poly.pdbx_strand_id
1 'polypeptide(L)'
;MKILISAIALFTLSALPVLAQSAPTLGNIQVLAQSIGSIVNTLLPVVVAIALLGFFWGLAKFIFAAGDESKKEEGRRVMVWGVIALFVMVSVWGLVFFIGNALGVG
;
A
#
# COMPACT_ATOMS: atom_id res chain seq x y z
N MET A 1 -4.68 -59.49 7.45
CA MET A 1 -3.95 -58.43 8.20
C MET A 1 -3.47 -57.25 7.33
N LYS A 2 -3.07 -57.45 6.06
CA LYS A 2 -2.60 -56.37 5.16
C LYS A 2 -3.67 -55.31 4.81
N ILE A 3 -4.93 -55.73 4.70
CA ILE A 3 -6.09 -54.87 4.37
C ILE A 3 -6.42 -53.88 5.50
N LEU A 4 -6.25 -54.28 6.76
CA LEU A 4 -6.45 -53.42 7.94
C LEU A 4 -5.37 -52.34 8.04
N ILE A 5 -4.12 -52.68 7.72
CA ILE A 5 -2.99 -51.74 7.71
C ILE A 5 -3.16 -50.69 6.59
N SER A 6 -3.59 -51.12 5.41
CA SER A 6 -3.87 -50.21 4.28
C SER A 6 -5.04 -49.26 4.57
N ALA A 7 -6.10 -49.74 5.24
CA ALA A 7 -7.26 -48.92 5.58
C ALA A 7 -6.93 -47.82 6.62
N ILE A 8 -6.07 -48.14 7.60
CA ILE A 8 -5.60 -47.15 8.59
C ILE A 8 -4.69 -46.10 7.93
N ALA A 9 -3.81 -46.51 7.01
CA ALA A 9 -2.93 -45.59 6.27
C ALA A 9 -3.72 -44.59 5.40
N LEU A 10 -4.80 -45.04 4.74
CA LEU A 10 -5.68 -44.16 3.97
C LEU A 10 -6.44 -43.18 4.85
N PHE A 11 -6.89 -43.60 6.04
CA PHE A 11 -7.59 -42.72 6.98
C PHE A 11 -6.67 -41.65 7.58
N THR A 12 -5.40 -41.98 7.84
CA THR A 12 -4.39 -41.01 8.28
C THR A 12 -3.99 -40.03 7.18
N LEU A 13 -4.00 -40.46 5.91
CA LEU A 13 -3.65 -39.59 4.78
C LEU A 13 -4.77 -38.58 4.46
N SER A 14 -6.04 -38.96 4.67
CA SER A 14 -7.19 -38.06 4.53
C SER A 14 -7.36 -37.04 5.67
N ALA A 15 -6.62 -37.19 6.77
CA ALA A 15 -6.64 -36.25 7.90
C ALA A 15 -5.62 -35.11 7.76
N LEU A 16 -4.59 -35.27 6.91
CA LEU A 16 -3.61 -34.23 6.60
C LEU A 16 -4.19 -32.93 6.01
N PRO A 17 -5.21 -32.96 5.12
CA PRO A 17 -5.81 -31.73 4.59
C PRO A 17 -6.61 -30.97 5.65
N VAL A 18 -7.05 -31.61 6.72
CA VAL A 18 -7.85 -30.96 7.79
C VAL A 18 -6.98 -30.00 8.61
N LEU A 19 -5.69 -30.33 8.79
CA LEU A 19 -4.71 -29.46 9.44
C LEU A 19 -4.17 -28.37 8.51
N ALA A 20 -4.23 -28.57 7.18
CA ALA A 20 -3.86 -27.55 6.20
C ALA A 20 -4.97 -26.50 5.98
N GLN A 21 -6.22 -26.85 6.27
CA GLN A 21 -7.39 -25.98 6.10
C GLN A 21 -7.67 -25.08 7.32
N SER A 22 -6.91 -25.21 8.41
CA SER A 22 -6.97 -24.27 9.54
C SER A 22 -6.15 -23.00 9.29
N ALA A 23 -6.04 -22.56 8.04
CA ALA A 23 -5.63 -21.20 7.75
C ALA A 23 -6.66 -20.27 8.42
N PRO A 24 -6.22 -19.28 9.23
CA PRO A 24 -7.16 -18.40 9.91
C PRO A 24 -8.04 -17.73 8.85
N THR A 25 -9.34 -18.04 8.88
CA THR A 25 -10.34 -17.44 8.01
C THR A 25 -10.52 -15.99 8.41
N LEU A 26 -9.55 -15.15 8.02
CA LEU A 26 -9.61 -13.70 8.13
C LEU A 26 -10.61 -13.08 7.15
N GLY A 27 -11.54 -13.86 6.58
CA GLY A 27 -12.42 -13.48 5.48
C GLY A 27 -13.09 -12.12 5.66
N ASN A 28 -13.53 -11.78 6.88
CA ASN A 28 -14.13 -10.47 7.13
C ASN A 28 -13.09 -9.33 7.12
N ILE A 29 -11.90 -9.54 7.68
CA ILE A 29 -10.80 -8.56 7.66
C ILE A 29 -10.22 -8.44 6.25
N GLN A 30 -10.11 -9.54 5.50
CA GLN A 30 -9.68 -9.56 4.11
C GLN A 30 -10.67 -8.84 3.19
N VAL A 31 -11.98 -9.06 3.35
CA VAL A 31 -13.00 -8.33 2.57
C VAL A 31 -12.97 -6.83 2.89
N LEU A 32 -12.81 -6.45 4.16
CA LEU A 32 -12.69 -5.05 4.56
C LEU A 32 -11.40 -4.42 4.00
N ALA A 33 -10.28 -5.12 4.11
CA ALA A 33 -8.99 -4.62 3.63
C ALA A 33 -8.93 -4.57 2.08
N GLN A 34 -9.55 -5.51 1.37
CA GLN A 34 -9.71 -5.44 -0.09
C GLN A 34 -10.63 -4.28 -0.50
N SER A 35 -11.71 -4.05 0.24
CA SER A 35 -12.62 -2.93 -0.03
C SER A 35 -11.93 -1.58 0.17
N ILE A 36 -11.16 -1.42 1.25
CA ILE A 36 -10.35 -0.22 1.50
C ILE A 36 -9.24 -0.09 0.45
N GLY A 37 -8.56 -1.19 0.10
CA GLY A 37 -7.53 -1.23 -0.92
C GLY A 37 -8.04 -0.76 -2.29
N SER A 38 -9.22 -1.22 -2.71
CA SER A 38 -9.89 -0.79 -3.94
C SER A 38 -10.16 0.71 -3.99
N ILE A 39 -10.68 1.27 -2.89
CA ILE A 39 -10.95 2.70 -2.75
C ILE A 39 -9.63 3.48 -2.83
N VAL A 40 -8.63 3.08 -2.04
CA VAL A 40 -7.33 3.72 -2.01
C VAL A 40 -6.66 3.67 -3.39
N ASN A 41 -6.69 2.53 -4.09
CA ASN A 41 -6.05 2.39 -5.40
C ASN A 41 -6.70 3.28 -6.48
N THR A 42 -8.00 3.58 -6.34
CA THR A 42 -8.72 4.51 -7.23
C THR A 42 -8.42 5.97 -6.90
N LEU A 43 -8.33 6.32 -5.60
CA LEU A 43 -8.03 7.67 -5.14
C LEU A 43 -6.55 8.04 -5.28
N LEU A 44 -5.65 7.07 -5.23
CA LEU A 44 -4.20 7.28 -5.28
C LEU A 44 -3.74 8.09 -6.50
N PRO A 45 -4.08 7.72 -7.76
CA PRO A 45 -3.64 8.47 -8.93
C PRO A 45 -4.16 9.92 -8.92
N VAL A 46 -5.34 10.17 -8.36
CA VAL A 46 -5.90 11.52 -8.22
C VAL A 46 -5.06 12.36 -7.26
N VAL A 47 -4.74 11.81 -6.08
CA VAL A 47 -3.94 12.54 -5.09
C VAL A 47 -2.51 12.77 -5.57
N VAL A 48 -1.90 11.78 -6.22
CA VAL A 48 -0.57 11.92 -6.84
C VAL A 48 -0.57 13.00 -7.91
N ALA A 49 -1.61 13.07 -8.76
CA ALA A 49 -1.73 14.11 -9.77
C ALA A 49 -1.80 15.53 -9.15
N ILE A 50 -2.59 15.70 -8.08
CA ILE A 50 -2.69 16.99 -7.38
C ILE A 50 -1.37 17.36 -6.70
N ALA A 51 -0.70 16.40 -6.06
CA ALA A 51 0.60 16.62 -5.42
C ALA A 51 1.67 17.03 -6.44
N LEU A 52 1.71 16.38 -7.61
CA LEU A 52 2.58 16.76 -8.72
C LEU A 52 2.27 18.17 -9.22
N LEU A 53 0.99 18.52 -9.41
CA LEU A 53 0.59 19.88 -9.79
C LEU A 53 1.10 20.93 -8.79
N GLY A 54 0.92 20.69 -7.49
CA GLY A 54 1.40 21.58 -6.44
C GLY A 54 2.92 21.70 -6.42
N PHE A 55 3.64 20.60 -6.65
CA PHE A 55 5.10 20.59 -6.77
C PHE A 55 5.58 21.43 -7.97
N PHE A 56 4.99 21.25 -9.16
CA PHE A 56 5.33 22.05 -10.34
C PHE A 56 4.99 23.53 -10.15
N TRP A 57 3.89 23.86 -9.48
CA TRP A 57 3.53 25.25 -9.16
C TRP A 57 4.55 25.90 -8.21
N GLY A 58 5.01 25.17 -7.20
CA GLY A 58 6.08 25.61 -6.30
C GLY A 58 7.41 25.83 -7.03
N LEU A 59 7.76 24.90 -7.91
CA LEU A 59 8.97 24.98 -8.73
C LEU A 59 8.92 26.17 -9.70
N ALA A 60 7.79 26.39 -10.37
CA ALA A 60 7.59 27.53 -11.25
C ALA A 60 7.75 28.85 -10.48
N LYS A 61 7.12 28.97 -9.30
CA LYS A 61 7.26 30.17 -8.45
C LYS A 61 8.71 30.41 -8.02
N PHE A 62 9.46 29.36 -7.70
CA PHE A 62 10.88 29.46 -7.36
C PHE A 62 11.74 29.92 -8.55
N ILE A 63 11.50 29.40 -9.75
CA ILE A 63 12.23 29.79 -10.97
C ILE A 63 11.91 31.24 -11.37
N PHE A 64 10.63 31.64 -11.34
CA PHE A 64 10.22 33.01 -11.68
C PHE A 64 10.66 34.06 -10.65
N ALA A 65 11.03 33.64 -9.43
CA ALA A 65 11.56 34.52 -8.39
C ALA A 65 13.05 34.89 -8.56
N ALA A 66 13.67 34.58 -9.70
CA ALA A 66 15.11 34.68 -9.94
C ALA A 66 15.77 36.08 -9.81
N GLY A 67 15.03 37.14 -9.44
CA GLY A 67 15.56 38.49 -9.24
C GLY A 67 15.26 39.13 -7.88
N ASP A 68 14.60 38.42 -6.96
CA ASP A 68 14.11 38.98 -5.70
C ASP A 68 14.33 37.96 -4.57
N GLU A 69 15.26 38.27 -3.68
CA GLU A 69 15.81 37.33 -2.68
C GLU A 69 14.72 36.82 -1.71
N SER A 70 13.77 37.68 -1.34
CA SER A 70 12.59 37.32 -0.53
C SER A 70 11.67 36.32 -1.23
N LYS A 71 11.40 36.52 -2.53
CA LYS A 71 10.56 35.60 -3.31
C LYS A 71 11.25 34.26 -3.57
N LYS A 72 12.59 34.28 -3.64
CA LYS A 72 13.43 33.10 -3.77
C LYS A 72 13.33 32.23 -2.52
N GLU A 73 13.37 32.84 -1.34
CA GLU A 73 13.23 32.14 -0.07
C GLU A 73 11.83 31.53 0.09
N GLU A 74 10.80 32.26 -0.33
CA GLU A 74 9.42 31.77 -0.32
C GLU A 74 9.21 30.63 -1.33
N GLY A 75 9.74 30.75 -2.54
CA GLY A 75 9.73 29.67 -3.54
C GLY A 75 10.46 28.42 -3.04
N ARG A 76 11.61 28.58 -2.36
CA ARG A 76 12.36 27.47 -1.76
C ARG A 76 11.55 26.78 -0.66
N ARG A 77 10.86 27.55 0.18
CA ARG A 77 9.97 27.00 1.21
C ARG A 77 8.85 26.17 0.59
N VAL A 78 8.19 26.68 -0.45
CA VAL A 78 7.13 25.95 -1.16
C VAL A 78 7.67 24.68 -1.84
N MET A 79 8.86 24.74 -2.45
CA MET A 79 9.51 23.57 -3.05
C MET A 79 9.77 22.48 -2.01
N VAL A 80 10.34 22.84 -0.85
CA VAL A 80 10.61 21.89 0.25
C VAL A 80 9.31 21.27 0.77
N TRP A 81 8.25 22.07 0.96
CA TRP A 81 6.94 21.55 1.34
C TRP A 81 6.34 20.60 0.30
N GLY A 82 6.51 20.89 -1.00
CA GLY A 82 6.11 20.00 -2.08
C GLY A 82 6.84 18.66 -2.04
N VAL A 83 8.15 18.67 -1.82
CA VAL A 83 8.96 17.43 -1.68
C VAL A 83 8.52 16.63 -0.45
N ILE A 84 8.31 17.28 0.69
CA ILE A 84 7.84 16.63 1.92
C ILE A 84 6.47 15.98 1.68
N ALA A 85 5.54 16.69 1.03
CA ALA A 85 4.22 16.14 0.70
C ALA A 85 4.31 14.90 -0.19
N LEU A 86 5.14 14.94 -1.24
CA LEU A 86 5.38 13.78 -2.11
C LEU A 86 6.01 12.61 -1.33
N PHE A 87 7.00 12.89 -0.48
CA PHE A 87 7.66 11.86 0.33
C PHE A 87 6.69 11.16 1.29
N VAL A 88 5.86 11.93 2.00
CA VAL A 88 4.83 11.37 2.91
C VAL A 88 3.82 10.55 2.12
N MET A 89 3.36 11.05 0.97
CA MET A 89 2.39 10.35 0.13
C MET A 89 2.92 8.98 -0.33
N VAL A 90 4.17 8.93 -0.81
CA VAL A 90 4.82 7.69 -1.25
C VAL A 90 5.10 6.76 -0.07
N SER A 91 5.53 7.30 1.07
CA SER A 91 5.81 6.51 2.28
C SER A 91 4.57 5.83 2.84
N VAL A 92 3.45 6.55 2.92
CA VAL A 92 2.18 5.98 3.39
C VAL A 92 1.69 4.91 2.42
N TRP A 93 1.75 5.16 1.11
CA TRP A 93 1.35 4.17 0.12
C TRP A 93 2.20 2.90 0.18
N GLY A 94 3.52 3.04 0.24
CA GLY A 94 4.45 1.90 0.36
C GLY A 94 4.20 1.11 1.64
N LEU A 95 3.90 1.78 2.75
CA LEU A 95 3.57 1.14 4.01
C LEU A 95 2.23 0.37 3.92
N VAL A 96 1.20 0.98 3.35
CA VAL A 96 -0.11 0.34 3.14
C VAL A 96 0.02 -0.89 2.24
N PHE A 97 0.79 -0.78 1.15
CA PHE A 97 1.06 -1.91 0.25
C PHE A 97 1.84 -3.03 0.95
N PHE A 98 2.89 -2.69 1.70
CA PHE A 98 3.67 -3.66 2.45
C PHE A 98 2.83 -4.42 3.48
N ILE A 99 2.03 -3.70 4.27
CA ILE A 99 1.13 -4.30 5.25
C ILE A 99 0.03 -5.12 4.54
N GLY A 100 -0.52 -4.62 3.44
CA GLY A 100 -1.51 -5.34 2.63
C GLY A 100 -0.98 -6.69 2.13
N ASN A 101 0.25 -6.72 1.61
CA ASN A 101 0.90 -7.96 1.16
C ASN A 101 1.21 -8.89 2.35
N ALA A 102 1.70 -8.36 3.47
CA ALA A 102 1.99 -9.14 4.67
C ALA A 102 0.73 -9.80 5.26
N LEU A 103 -0.43 -9.17 5.09
CA LEU A 103 -1.73 -9.69 5.54
C LEU A 103 -2.46 -10.53 4.48
N GLY A 104 -1.89 -10.74 3.28
CA GLY A 104 -2.50 -11.53 2.22
C GLY A 104 -3.73 -10.86 1.58
N VAL A 105 -3.73 -9.52 1.54
CA VAL A 105 -4.80 -8.67 0.97
C VAL A 105 -4.28 -7.81 -0.20
N GLY A 106 -2.97 -7.81 -0.43
CA GLY A 106 -2.29 -7.10 -1.51
C GLY A 106 -2.33 -7.81 -2.85
#